data_AF-A0A8W8NS98-F1
#
_entry.id   AF-A0A8W8NS98-F1
#
_cell.length_a   1.000
_cell.length_b   1.000
_cell.length_c   1.000
_cell.angle_alpha   90.00
_cell.angle_beta   90.00
_cell.angle_gamma   90.00
#
_symmetry.space_group_name_H-M   'P 1'
#
loop_
_entity.id
_entity.type
_entity.pdbx_description
1 polymer ?
#
loop_
_entity_poly.entity_id
_entity_poly.type
_entity_poly.pdbx_seq_one_letter_code
_entity_poly.pdbx_strand_id
1 'polypeptide(L)'
;MSSKLRPYSCVTCSKRVKTSERRPLSGNKALRKFLSKRFVTDLNESDVVCNKCRQLFYYSLKQESQYPGLNPNSDKENVAPLEIRTTLPIPSTGYRYDACAVCEKKPRKVVVIPEQSRLEMFVQLGVFMKEGSRCCPTHIHGGHMTSEALNQGVSDRIRKSTSFSVEGMNHLLDSIRNYAKRNASIRLDFDSEASLTYAEPFLQPDAPL
;
A
#
# COMPACT_ATOMS: atom_id res chain seq x y z
N MET A 1 0.85 2.20 -36.39
CA MET A 1 1.66 3.43 -36.32
C MET A 1 3.00 3.10 -35.70
N SER A 2 4.07 3.04 -36.51
CA SER A 2 5.42 2.69 -36.06
C SER A 2 6.04 3.82 -35.24
N SER A 3 6.08 3.66 -33.92
CA SER A 3 6.88 4.50 -33.04
C SER A 3 8.36 4.27 -33.35
N LYS A 4 9.00 5.26 -33.99
CA LYS A 4 10.45 5.28 -34.25
C LYS A 4 11.18 5.21 -32.90
N LEU A 5 11.59 4.00 -32.50
CA LEU A 5 12.43 3.79 -31.32
C LEU A 5 13.70 4.64 -31.49
N ARG A 6 14.01 5.46 -30.48
CA ARG A 6 15.23 6.26 -30.48
C ARG A 6 16.43 5.31 -30.62
N PRO A 7 17.46 5.68 -31.40
CA PRO A 7 18.64 4.85 -31.53
C PRO A 7 19.17 4.56 -30.13
N TYR A 8 19.43 3.28 -29.86
CA TYR A 8 19.95 2.78 -28.57
C TYR A 8 18.93 2.72 -27.41
N SER A 9 17.63 2.62 -27.71
CA SER A 9 16.60 2.29 -26.71
C SER A 9 16.32 0.79 -26.66
N CYS A 10 15.92 0.31 -25.46
CA CYS A 10 15.48 -1.06 -25.25
C CYS A 10 14.11 -1.24 -25.90
N VAL A 11 13.98 -2.21 -26.80
CA VAL A 11 12.71 -2.49 -27.50
C VAL A 11 11.55 -2.88 -26.57
N THR A 12 11.82 -3.47 -25.39
CA THR A 12 10.77 -3.95 -24.46
C THR A 12 10.33 -2.94 -23.41
N CYS A 13 11.21 -2.03 -22.98
CA CYS A 13 10.89 -1.06 -21.91
C CYS A 13 11.16 0.39 -22.29
N SER A 14 11.56 0.64 -23.56
CA SER A 14 11.84 1.95 -24.15
C SER A 14 12.94 2.77 -23.43
N LYS A 15 13.62 2.19 -22.44
CA LYS A 15 14.71 2.84 -21.71
C LYS A 15 15.99 2.87 -22.53
N ARG A 16 16.77 3.95 -22.40
CA ARG A 16 18.09 4.09 -23.06
C ARG A 16 19.05 3.01 -22.56
N VAL A 17 19.76 2.36 -23.48
CA VAL A 17 20.74 1.31 -23.19
C VAL A 17 22.15 1.88 -23.29
N LYS A 18 22.95 1.69 -22.24
CA LYS A 18 24.38 2.06 -22.20
C LYS A 18 25.14 1.28 -23.26
N THR A 19 26.13 1.90 -23.90
CA THR A 19 26.90 1.30 -25.01
C THR A 19 27.52 -0.05 -24.65
N SER A 20 28.03 -0.21 -23.43
CA SER A 20 28.60 -1.46 -22.91
C SER A 20 27.59 -2.59 -22.69
N GLU A 21 26.29 -2.28 -22.64
CA GLU A 21 25.20 -3.22 -22.35
C GLU A 21 24.34 -3.53 -23.58
N ARG A 22 24.67 -2.94 -24.74
CA ARG A 22 23.95 -3.16 -26.00
C ARG A 22 24.27 -4.55 -26.54
N ARG A 23 23.38 -5.49 -26.28
CA ARG A 23 23.44 -6.82 -26.88
C ARG A 23 22.22 -7.01 -27.77
N PRO A 24 22.39 -7.41 -29.05
CA PRO A 24 21.27 -7.78 -29.92
C PRO A 24 20.67 -9.13 -29.53
N LEU A 25 19.47 -9.42 -30.00
CA LEU A 25 18.77 -10.68 -29.75
C LEU A 25 19.17 -11.82 -30.70
N SER A 26 20.11 -11.58 -31.61
CA SER A 26 20.52 -12.44 -32.73
C SER A 26 20.98 -13.87 -32.40
N GLY A 27 21.13 -14.25 -31.13
CA GLY A 27 21.56 -15.59 -30.71
C GLY A 27 20.61 -16.34 -29.77
N ASN A 28 19.49 -15.75 -29.33
CA ASN A 28 18.67 -16.37 -28.28
C ASN A 28 17.17 -16.34 -28.61
N LYS A 29 16.73 -17.34 -29.39
CA LYS A 29 15.33 -17.52 -29.81
C LYS A 29 14.37 -17.70 -28.62
N ALA A 30 14.81 -18.36 -27.56
CA ALA A 30 14.03 -18.56 -26.34
C ALA A 30 13.81 -17.24 -25.60
N LEU A 31 14.86 -16.43 -25.44
CA LEU A 31 14.77 -15.07 -24.90
C LEU A 31 13.83 -14.20 -25.74
N ARG A 32 13.93 -14.26 -27.07
CA ARG A 32 13.07 -13.50 -27.98
C ARG A 32 11.60 -13.88 -27.82
N LYS A 33 11.28 -15.18 -27.83
CA LYS A 33 9.91 -15.71 -27.65
C LYS A 33 9.34 -15.37 -26.28
N PHE A 34 10.17 -15.44 -25.22
CA PHE A 34 9.77 -15.07 -23.87
C PHE A 34 9.41 -13.58 -23.80
N LEU A 35 10.29 -12.72 -24.31
CA LEU A 35 10.08 -11.28 -24.28
C LEU A 35 8.91 -10.84 -25.16
N SER A 36 8.75 -11.43 -26.36
CA SER A 36 7.62 -11.10 -27.25
C SER A 36 6.28 -11.45 -26.60
N LYS A 37 6.17 -12.63 -25.97
CA LYS A 37 4.97 -13.03 -25.22
C LYS A 37 4.73 -12.16 -23.99
N ARG A 38 5.79 -11.82 -23.24
CA ARG A 38 5.68 -11.10 -21.96
C ARG A 38 5.34 -9.62 -22.13
N PHE A 39 5.86 -8.99 -23.17
CA PHE A 39 5.69 -7.55 -23.42
C PHE A 39 4.75 -7.25 -24.59
N VAL A 40 4.17 -8.28 -25.22
CA VAL A 40 3.28 -8.15 -26.38
C VAL A 40 3.92 -7.26 -27.45
N THR A 41 5.18 -7.56 -27.77
CA THR A 41 5.99 -6.76 -28.69
C THR A 41 6.62 -7.68 -29.73
N ASP A 42 6.54 -7.30 -30.99
CA ASP A 42 7.25 -8.00 -32.07
C ASP A 42 8.73 -7.65 -32.02
N LEU A 43 9.57 -8.66 -31.81
CA LEU A 43 11.01 -8.52 -31.61
C LEU A 43 11.78 -9.10 -32.79
N ASN A 44 12.68 -8.30 -33.34
CA ASN A 44 13.61 -8.66 -34.40
C ASN A 44 15.00 -9.05 -33.84
N GLU A 45 15.81 -9.72 -34.65
CA GLU A 45 17.16 -10.20 -34.25
C GLU A 45 18.14 -9.05 -33.99
N SER A 46 17.97 -7.95 -34.71
CA SER A 46 18.73 -6.72 -34.55
C SER A 46 18.34 -5.91 -33.32
N ASP A 47 17.23 -6.25 -32.65
CA ASP A 47 16.72 -5.42 -31.56
C ASP A 47 17.58 -5.53 -30.31
N VAL A 48 17.76 -4.38 -29.66
CA VAL A 48 18.56 -4.27 -28.44
C VAL A 48 17.65 -4.31 -27.23
N VAL A 49 17.99 -5.19 -26.28
CA VAL A 49 17.29 -5.33 -25.00
C VAL A 49 18.25 -5.02 -23.86
N CYS A 50 17.80 -4.19 -22.90
CA CYS A 50 18.59 -3.84 -21.72
C CYS A 50 18.83 -5.06 -20.81
N ASN A 51 19.89 -5.00 -20.00
CA ASN A 51 20.27 -6.12 -19.14
C ASN A 51 19.15 -6.49 -18.15
N LYS A 52 18.39 -5.50 -17.64
CA LYS A 52 17.26 -5.74 -16.73
C LYS A 52 16.17 -6.59 -17.38
N CYS A 53 15.82 -6.32 -18.63
CA CYS A 53 14.83 -7.14 -19.35
C CYS A 53 15.38 -8.52 -19.73
N ARG A 54 16.69 -8.63 -20.02
CA ARG A 54 17.34 -9.94 -20.22
C ARG A 54 17.37 -10.79 -18.96
N GLN A 55 17.59 -10.18 -17.80
CA GLN A 55 17.60 -10.87 -16.52
C GLN A 55 16.25 -11.51 -16.21
N LEU A 56 15.12 -10.94 -16.65
CA LEU A 56 13.79 -11.55 -16.46
C LEU A 56 13.72 -12.97 -17.05
N PHE A 57 14.31 -13.18 -18.22
CA PHE A 57 14.38 -14.50 -18.86
C PHE A 57 15.35 -15.44 -18.14
N TYR A 58 16.51 -14.96 -17.68
CA TYR A 58 17.44 -15.82 -16.94
C TYR A 58 16.91 -16.18 -15.55
N TYR A 59 16.12 -15.30 -14.92
CA TYR A 59 15.40 -15.63 -13.69
C TYR A 59 14.33 -16.69 -13.93
N SER A 60 13.61 -16.65 -15.06
CA SER A 60 12.64 -17.71 -15.38
C SER A 60 13.34 -19.06 -15.61
N LEU A 61 14.47 -19.09 -16.31
CA LEU A 61 15.25 -20.33 -16.51
C LEU A 61 15.85 -20.88 -15.20
N LYS A 62 16.28 -20.01 -14.28
CA LYS A 62 16.80 -20.45 -12.98
C LYS A 62 15.72 -21.05 -12.09
N GLN A 63 14.47 -20.61 -12.22
CA GLN A 63 13.34 -21.23 -11.52
C GLN A 63 13.02 -22.64 -12.06
N GLU A 64 13.23 -22.88 -13.36
CA GLU A 64 13.01 -24.20 -13.97
C GLU A 64 14.08 -25.25 -13.60
N SER A 65 15.32 -24.83 -13.29
CA SER A 65 16.44 -25.75 -13.01
C SER A 65 16.56 -26.21 -11.55
N GLN A 66 15.75 -25.67 -10.63
CA GLN A 66 15.76 -26.07 -9.21
C GLN A 66 14.83 -27.25 -8.88
N TYR A 67 14.08 -27.79 -9.85
CA TYR A 67 13.22 -28.97 -9.67
C TYR A 67 13.29 -29.91 -10.89
N PRO A 68 14.19 -30.91 -10.91
CA PRO A 68 14.19 -31.90 -11.97
C PRO A 68 13.08 -32.93 -11.74
N GLY A 69 12.06 -32.89 -12.59
CA GLY A 69 11.14 -34.01 -12.80
C GLY A 69 9.76 -33.84 -12.17
N LEU A 70 8.84 -33.20 -12.91
CA LEU A 70 7.44 -33.57 -12.93
C LEU A 70 6.95 -33.47 -14.37
N ASN A 71 6.61 -34.62 -14.93
CA ASN A 71 5.95 -34.76 -16.23
C ASN A 71 4.53 -34.14 -16.18
N PRO A 72 3.97 -33.81 -17.35
CA PRO A 72 2.96 -32.77 -17.53
C PRO A 72 1.56 -33.36 -17.33
N ASN A 73 0.95 -33.11 -16.17
CA ASN A 73 -0.50 -33.08 -15.95
C ASN A 73 -0.74 -32.87 -14.46
N SER A 74 -0.50 -31.66 -13.98
CA SER A 74 -1.17 -31.16 -12.79
C SER A 74 -1.06 -29.66 -12.77
N ASP A 75 -2.17 -29.01 -13.09
CA ASP A 75 -2.45 -27.63 -12.74
C ASP A 75 -2.11 -27.42 -11.26
N LYS A 76 -1.06 -26.64 -11.00
CA LYS A 76 -0.83 -25.89 -9.76
C LYS A 76 0.36 -24.96 -9.98
N GLU A 77 0.00 -23.79 -10.47
CA GLU A 77 0.80 -22.57 -10.45
C GLU A 77 1.36 -22.35 -9.04
N ASN A 78 2.68 -22.50 -8.87
CA ASN A 78 3.39 -21.88 -7.76
C ASN A 78 4.20 -20.71 -8.31
N VAL A 79 3.46 -19.71 -8.80
CA VAL A 79 3.94 -18.35 -8.97
C VAL A 79 4.05 -17.77 -7.56
N ALA A 80 5.26 -17.46 -7.09
CA ALA A 80 5.42 -16.63 -5.90
C ALA A 80 4.55 -15.36 -6.11
N PRO A 81 3.55 -15.08 -5.24
CA PRO A 81 2.54 -14.10 -5.56
C PRO A 81 3.19 -12.74 -5.81
N LEU A 82 3.01 -12.21 -7.02
CA LEU A 82 3.19 -10.78 -7.24
C LEU A 82 2.21 -10.09 -6.29
N GLU A 83 2.70 -9.40 -5.25
CA GLU A 83 1.85 -8.59 -4.36
C GLU A 83 1.04 -7.62 -5.24
N ILE A 84 -0.24 -7.93 -5.45
CA ILE A 84 -1.15 -7.05 -6.14
C ILE A 84 -1.40 -5.87 -5.20
N ARG A 85 -1.01 -4.68 -5.64
CA ARG A 85 -1.23 -3.43 -4.89
C ARG A 85 -2.25 -2.57 -5.59
N THR A 86 -3.22 -2.10 -4.82
CA THR A 86 -4.29 -1.22 -5.29
C THR A 86 -4.09 0.16 -4.69
N THR A 87 -4.18 1.19 -5.53
CA THR A 87 -4.11 2.59 -5.08
C THR A 87 -5.52 3.13 -4.94
N LEU A 88 -5.88 3.57 -3.74
CA LEU A 88 -7.17 4.17 -3.43
C LEU A 88 -7.02 5.68 -3.20
N PRO A 89 -8.04 6.50 -3.51
CA PRO A 89 -8.07 7.94 -3.22
C PRO A 89 -8.34 8.21 -1.73
N ILE A 90 -7.64 7.47 -0.87
CA ILE A 90 -7.69 7.61 0.58
C ILE A 90 -6.49 8.45 1.00
N PRO A 91 -6.68 9.63 1.62
CA PRO A 91 -5.59 10.42 2.13
C PRO A 91 -4.76 9.64 3.16
N SER A 92 -3.43 9.77 3.14
CA SER A 92 -2.60 9.19 4.20
C SER A 92 -1.49 10.09 4.67
N THR A 93 -1.14 9.92 5.94
CA THR A 93 -0.02 10.61 6.55
C THR A 93 1.31 10.10 6.02
N GLY A 94 2.31 10.98 5.98
CA GLY A 94 3.68 10.58 5.76
C GLY A 94 4.18 9.67 6.89
N TYR A 95 5.08 8.74 6.56
CA TYR A 95 5.76 7.92 7.55
C TYR A 95 7.16 8.48 7.83
N ARG A 96 7.43 8.80 9.10
CA ARG A 96 8.74 9.21 9.59
C ARG A 96 8.94 8.67 11.00
N TYR A 97 10.15 8.20 11.30
CA TYR A 97 10.48 7.66 12.62
C TYR A 97 10.73 8.77 13.66
N ASP A 98 11.07 9.98 13.22
CA ASP A 98 11.51 11.11 14.03
C ASP A 98 10.49 12.26 14.14
N ALA A 99 9.30 12.10 13.54
CA ALA A 99 8.31 13.15 13.44
C ALA A 99 6.91 12.65 13.81
N CYS A 100 6.07 13.57 14.28
CA CYS A 100 4.67 13.31 14.56
C CYS A 100 3.86 13.19 13.26
N ALA A 101 3.04 12.15 13.11
CA ALA A 101 2.20 11.94 11.94
C ALA A 101 1.05 12.96 11.80
N VAL A 102 0.66 13.62 12.90
CA VAL A 102 -0.39 14.66 12.94
C VAL A 102 0.17 16.04 12.57
N CYS A 103 1.15 16.56 13.32
CA CYS A 103 1.66 17.93 13.14
C CYS A 103 3.04 18.04 12.47
N GLU A 104 3.67 16.93 12.11
CA GLU A 104 5.01 16.84 11.48
C GLU A 104 6.19 17.42 12.27
N LYS A 105 5.94 17.97 13.47
CA LYS A 105 6.98 18.43 14.36
C LYS A 105 7.85 17.24 14.81
N LYS A 106 9.12 17.51 15.08
CA LYS A 106 10.10 16.56 15.62
C LYS A 106 10.29 16.76 17.12
N PRO A 107 9.39 16.26 17.98
CA PRO A 107 9.56 16.38 19.43
C PRO A 107 10.71 15.50 19.92
N ARG A 108 11.20 15.78 21.12
CA ARG A 108 12.19 14.91 21.81
C ARG A 108 11.65 13.50 22.08
N LYS A 109 10.33 13.38 22.28
CA LYS A 109 9.63 12.11 22.52
C LYS A 109 8.53 11.91 21.50
N VAL A 110 8.57 10.78 20.81
CA VAL A 110 7.49 10.27 19.97
C VAL A 110 7.10 8.88 20.44
N VAL A 111 5.82 8.55 20.35
CA VAL A 111 5.29 7.22 20.67
C VAL A 111 4.66 6.61 19.43
N VAL A 112 4.70 5.29 19.30
CA VAL A 112 4.01 4.59 18.21
C VAL A 112 2.50 4.71 18.45
N ILE A 113 1.76 5.03 17.38
CA ILE A 113 0.31 5.16 17.43
C ILE A 113 -0.30 3.74 17.43
N PRO A 114 -1.06 3.36 18.47
CA PRO A 114 -1.81 2.11 18.50
C PRO A 114 -2.78 1.97 17.34
N GLU A 115 -3.15 0.73 16.98
CA GLU A 115 -4.11 0.48 15.92
C GLU A 115 -5.45 1.19 16.15
N GLN A 116 -5.98 1.13 17.37
CA GLN A 116 -7.25 1.74 17.73
C GLN A 116 -7.29 3.24 17.43
N SER A 117 -6.25 3.99 17.82
CA SER A 117 -6.19 5.44 17.55
C SER A 117 -5.91 5.75 16.07
N ARG A 118 -5.21 4.87 15.33
CA ARG A 118 -5.12 5.00 13.86
C ARG A 118 -6.49 4.82 13.21
N LEU A 119 -7.31 3.90 13.72
CA LEU A 119 -8.67 3.66 13.23
C LEU A 119 -9.60 4.82 13.57
N GLU A 120 -9.50 5.40 14.77
CA GLU A 120 -10.23 6.63 15.15
C GLU A 120 -9.95 7.77 14.18
N MET A 121 -8.67 8.03 13.86
CA MET A 121 -8.31 9.04 12.85
C MET A 121 -8.90 8.74 11.47
N PHE A 122 -8.91 7.47 11.07
CA PHE A 122 -9.47 7.07 9.79
C PHE A 122 -10.99 7.27 9.76
N VAL A 123 -11.71 6.89 10.82
CA VAL A 123 -13.17 7.02 10.88
C VAL A 123 -13.61 8.47 11.01
N GLN A 124 -12.93 9.27 11.84
CA GLN A 124 -13.36 10.65 12.12
C GLN A 124 -12.89 11.65 11.05
N LEU A 125 -11.67 11.49 10.52
CA LEU A 125 -11.07 12.44 9.57
C LEU A 125 -10.89 11.91 8.15
N GLY A 126 -11.14 10.61 7.92
CA GLY A 126 -10.90 9.99 6.62
C GLY A 126 -9.42 9.87 6.25
N VAL A 127 -8.50 10.03 7.22
CA VAL A 127 -7.05 9.99 6.97
C VAL A 127 -6.47 8.67 7.45
N PHE A 128 -5.85 7.94 6.52
CA PHE A 128 -5.19 6.66 6.81
C PHE A 128 -3.80 6.85 7.41
N MET A 129 -3.52 6.13 8.50
CA MET A 129 -2.21 6.08 9.13
C MET A 129 -1.60 4.68 9.01
N LYS A 130 -0.39 4.62 8.46
CA LYS A 130 0.37 3.37 8.35
C LYS A 130 0.75 2.81 9.72
N GLU A 131 1.00 1.51 9.75
CA GLU A 131 1.54 0.85 10.93
C GLU A 131 2.93 1.40 11.26
N GLY A 132 3.22 1.52 12.55
CA GLY A 132 4.46 2.10 13.05
C GLY A 132 4.53 3.62 12.94
N SER A 133 3.49 4.30 12.42
CA SER A 133 3.38 5.76 12.50
C SER A 133 3.50 6.22 13.95
N ARG A 134 4.16 7.37 14.15
CA ARG A 134 4.48 7.88 15.48
C ARG A 134 3.85 9.25 15.70
N CYS A 135 3.61 9.59 16.95
CA CYS A 135 2.93 10.82 17.33
C CYS A 135 3.57 11.46 18.56
N CYS A 136 3.46 12.77 18.68
CA CYS A 136 3.94 13.51 19.84
C CYS A 136 2.92 13.41 21.00
N PRO A 137 3.37 13.51 22.27
CA PRO A 137 2.49 13.42 23.44
C PRO A 137 1.35 14.44 23.51
N THR A 138 1.41 15.52 22.73
CA THR A 138 0.32 16.51 22.65
C THR A 138 -0.88 15.99 21.85
N HIS A 139 -0.65 15.12 20.87
CA HIS A 139 -1.68 14.61 19.97
C HIS A 139 -2.12 13.17 20.33
N ILE A 140 -1.37 12.50 21.20
CA ILE A 140 -1.74 11.17 21.70
C ILE A 140 -1.49 11.08 23.20
N HIS A 141 -2.53 10.72 23.94
CA HIS A 141 -2.49 10.57 25.39
C HIS A 141 -3.24 9.31 25.81
N GLY A 142 -2.68 8.51 26.71
CA GLY A 142 -3.31 7.26 27.15
C GLY A 142 -3.58 6.24 26.04
N GLY A 143 -2.92 6.36 24.87
CA GLY A 143 -3.19 5.52 23.70
C GLY A 143 -4.37 5.98 22.84
N HIS A 144 -4.98 7.13 23.13
CA HIS A 144 -6.06 7.73 22.36
C HIS A 144 -5.64 9.05 21.72
N MET A 145 -6.25 9.39 20.59
CA MET A 145 -6.04 10.69 19.98
C MET A 145 -6.69 11.78 20.84
N THR A 146 -5.97 12.87 21.05
CA THR A 146 -6.54 14.00 21.78
C THR A 146 -7.58 14.73 20.92
N SER A 147 -8.52 15.42 21.56
CA SER A 147 -9.50 16.27 20.85
C SER A 147 -8.82 17.31 19.96
N GLU A 148 -7.66 17.81 20.37
CA GLU A 148 -6.84 18.71 19.56
C GLU A 148 -6.41 18.05 18.23
N ALA A 149 -5.94 16.81 18.27
CA ALA A 149 -5.53 16.07 17.08
C ALA A 149 -6.70 15.77 16.13
N LEU A 150 -7.90 15.57 16.68
CA LEU A 150 -9.12 15.30 15.91
C LEU A 150 -9.73 16.59 15.34
N ASN A 151 -9.69 17.70 16.07
CA ASN A 151 -10.31 18.96 15.63
C ASN A 151 -9.43 19.80 14.72
N GLN A 152 -8.11 19.88 14.98
CA GLN A 152 -7.17 20.62 14.13
C GLN A 152 -6.86 19.89 12.82
N GLY A 153 -7.17 18.60 12.77
CA GLY A 153 -6.86 17.75 11.65
C GLY A 153 -5.38 17.41 11.52
N VAL A 154 -5.01 16.89 10.36
CA VAL A 154 -3.64 16.51 10.03
C VAL A 154 -2.99 17.62 9.20
N SER A 155 -1.69 17.87 9.42
CA SER A 155 -0.89 18.84 8.66
C SER A 155 -1.02 18.67 7.13
N ASP A 156 -0.92 19.77 6.39
CA ASP A 156 -1.14 19.89 4.93
C ASP A 156 -0.35 18.92 4.03
N ARG A 157 0.69 18.27 4.54
CA ARG A 157 1.52 17.31 3.79
C ARG A 157 0.92 15.88 3.75
N ILE A 158 -0.40 15.81 3.64
CA ILE A 158 -1.12 14.55 3.42
C ILE A 158 -0.94 14.08 1.98
N ARG A 159 -0.68 12.78 1.79
CA ARG A 159 -0.73 12.16 0.47
C ARG A 159 -2.19 12.02 0.08
N LYS A 160 -2.54 12.36 -1.17
CA LYS A 160 -3.93 12.30 -1.67
C LYS A 160 -4.42 10.88 -1.94
N SER A 161 -3.50 9.93 -2.06
CA SER A 161 -3.83 8.53 -2.34
C SER A 161 -2.89 7.59 -1.60
N THR A 162 -3.39 6.38 -1.35
CA THR A 162 -2.70 5.36 -0.56
C THR A 162 -2.70 4.04 -1.32
N SER A 163 -1.54 3.41 -1.39
CA SER A 163 -1.37 2.08 -1.97
C SER A 163 -1.46 1.02 -0.87
N PHE A 164 -2.36 0.07 -1.06
CA PHE A 164 -2.63 -1.05 -0.17
C PHE A 164 -2.23 -2.37 -0.83
N SER A 165 -1.69 -3.30 -0.05
CA SER A 165 -1.69 -4.72 -0.42
C SER A 165 -3.08 -5.33 -0.21
N VAL A 166 -3.32 -6.52 -0.74
CA VAL A 166 -4.58 -7.25 -0.52
C VAL A 166 -4.80 -7.51 0.98
N GLU A 167 -3.76 -7.94 1.70
CA GLU A 167 -3.84 -8.18 3.15
C GLU A 167 -4.13 -6.89 3.91
N GLY A 168 -3.42 -5.81 3.58
CA GLY A 168 -3.62 -4.51 4.25
C GLY A 168 -5.02 -3.93 4.00
N MET A 169 -5.60 -4.16 2.83
CA MET A 169 -6.97 -3.75 2.53
C MET A 169 -7.99 -4.57 3.31
N ASN A 170 -7.85 -5.90 3.32
CA ASN A 170 -8.73 -6.78 4.09
C ASN A 170 -8.68 -6.45 5.58
N HIS A 171 -7.47 -6.24 6.11
CA HIS A 171 -7.29 -5.82 7.50
C HIS A 171 -8.01 -4.50 7.80
N LEU A 172 -7.91 -3.48 6.92
CA LEU A 172 -8.62 -2.22 7.12
C LEU A 172 -10.14 -2.42 7.13
N LEU A 173 -10.67 -3.21 6.20
CA LEU A 173 -12.11 -3.52 6.12
C LEU A 173 -12.60 -4.25 7.37
N ASP A 174 -11.82 -5.20 7.88
CA ASP A 174 -12.15 -5.93 9.10
C ASP A 174 -12.07 -5.04 10.35
N SER A 175 -11.05 -4.18 10.46
CA SER A 175 -10.97 -3.19 11.55
C SER A 175 -12.19 -2.26 11.54
N ILE A 176 -12.61 -1.75 10.36
CA ILE A 176 -13.80 -0.90 10.22
C ILE A 176 -15.07 -1.68 10.60
N ARG A 177 -15.23 -2.91 10.12
CA ARG A 177 -16.39 -3.76 10.45
C ARG A 177 -16.47 -4.02 11.95
N ASN A 178 -15.35 -4.33 12.59
CA ASN A 178 -15.29 -4.57 14.04
C ASN A 178 -15.59 -3.30 14.83
N TYR A 179 -15.07 -2.15 14.39
CA TYR A 179 -15.43 -0.86 14.95
C TYR A 179 -16.93 -0.59 14.84
N ALA A 180 -17.53 -0.80 13.67
CA ALA A 180 -18.97 -0.61 13.46
C ALA A 180 -19.81 -1.56 14.32
N LYS A 181 -19.38 -2.82 14.51
CA LYS A 181 -20.05 -3.78 15.41
C LYS A 181 -19.99 -3.36 16.87
N ARG A 182 -18.83 -2.91 17.35
CA ARG A 182 -18.66 -2.42 18.73
C ARG A 182 -19.52 -1.19 19.00
N ASN A 183 -19.68 -0.34 17.99
CA ASN A 183 -20.51 0.86 18.07
C ASN A 183 -21.95 0.63 17.56
N ALA A 184 -22.36 -0.62 17.31
CA ALA A 184 -23.68 -0.93 16.75
C ALA A 184 -24.82 -0.60 17.72
N SER A 185 -24.57 -0.65 19.03
CA SER A 185 -25.52 -0.19 20.06
C SER A 185 -25.73 1.33 20.08
N ILE A 186 -24.94 2.09 19.31
CA ILE A 186 -25.07 3.54 19.10
C ILE A 186 -25.82 3.82 17.77
N ARG A 187 -26.19 2.78 17.00
CA ARG A 187 -27.03 2.99 15.82
C ARG A 187 -28.39 3.48 16.31
N LEU A 188 -28.79 4.63 15.82
CA LEU A 188 -30.16 5.11 15.87
C LEU A 188 -31.06 3.98 15.32
N ASP A 189 -31.78 3.34 16.23
CA ASP A 189 -32.81 2.38 15.88
C ASP A 189 -34.11 3.17 15.76
N PHE A 190 -34.52 3.47 14.52
CA PHE A 190 -35.72 4.26 14.27
C PHE A 190 -37.02 3.55 14.70
N ASP A 191 -36.95 2.25 15.00
CA ASP A 191 -38.06 1.45 15.49
C ASP A 191 -38.06 1.33 17.03
N SER A 192 -37.06 1.91 17.71
CA SER A 192 -36.98 1.96 19.17
C SER A 192 -37.28 3.37 19.70
N GLU A 193 -38.34 3.52 20.49
CA GLU A 193 -38.73 4.80 21.12
C GLU A 193 -37.60 5.39 22.00
N ALA A 194 -36.68 4.55 22.49
CA ALA A 194 -35.54 4.97 23.31
C ALA A 194 -34.35 5.52 22.49
N SER A 195 -34.34 5.36 21.17
CA SER A 195 -33.20 5.79 20.34
C SER A 195 -33.13 7.30 20.10
N LEU A 196 -34.19 8.04 20.41
CA LEU A 196 -34.21 9.51 20.35
C LEU A 196 -34.20 10.18 21.73
N THR A 197 -34.23 9.41 22.81
CA THR A 197 -34.09 9.97 24.16
C THR A 197 -32.61 10.21 24.44
N TYR A 198 -32.19 11.47 24.38
CA TYR A 198 -30.90 11.92 24.87
C TYR A 198 -30.78 11.60 26.37
N ALA A 199 -30.22 10.45 26.70
CA ALA A 199 -29.56 10.29 27.97
C ALA A 199 -28.17 10.92 27.81
N GLU A 200 -28.06 12.21 28.11
CA GLU A 200 -26.75 12.79 28.40
C GLU A 200 -26.09 11.91 29.48
N PRO A 201 -24.86 11.40 29.27
CA PRO A 201 -24.09 10.95 30.40
C PRO A 201 -23.80 12.22 31.20
N PHE A 202 -24.58 12.43 32.26
CA PHE A 202 -24.26 13.36 33.32
C PHE A 202 -22.81 13.08 33.75
N LEU A 203 -21.88 13.92 33.30
CA LEU A 203 -20.77 14.31 34.13
C LEU A 203 -21.42 14.90 35.39
N GLN A 204 -21.55 14.09 36.44
CA GLN A 204 -21.79 14.65 37.76
C GLN A 204 -20.53 15.44 38.14
N PRO A 205 -20.64 16.76 38.41
CA PRO A 205 -19.58 17.47 39.09
C PRO A 205 -19.66 17.15 40.60
N ASP A 206 -18.52 16.68 41.12
CA ASP A 206 -17.99 16.67 42.49
C ASP A 206 -18.93 16.50 43.71
N ALA A 207 -18.53 15.60 44.62
CA ALA A 207 -18.63 15.88 46.05
C ALA A 207 -17.51 15.21 46.88
N PRO A 208 -16.92 15.92 47.86
CA PRO A 208 -15.79 15.49 48.66
C PRO A 208 -16.20 14.69 49.91
N LEU A 209 -15.27 13.88 50.43
CA LEU A 209 -15.12 13.55 51.85
C LEU A 209 -13.64 13.60 52.22
#